data_AF-A0A5K1C2J1-F1
#
_entry.id   AF-A0A5K1C2J1-F1
#
_cell.length_a   1.000
_cell.length_b   1.000
_cell.length_c   1.000
_cell.angle_alpha   90.00
_cell.angle_beta   90.00
_cell.angle_gamma   90.00
#
_symmetry.space_group_name_H-M   'P 1'
#
loop_
_entity.id
_entity.type
_entity.pdbx_description
1 polymer ?
#
loop_
_entity_poly.entity_id
_entity_poly.type
_entity_poly.pdbx_seq_one_letter_code
_entity_poly.pdbx_strand_id
1 'polypeptide(L)'
;YIPTLNYYGGGLPLVCTMYASSECYFGLNLNPLSHPSEVSYTIMPNMGYFEFLPHDPDQPHEPSHTELLDLADLQLGKEYELVVTTYAGLYRYRVGDILRVSGFHNSAPQFHFVRRKNVALSIDSDKTDEASCRRQSKR
;
A
#
# COMPACT_ATOMS: atom_id res chain seq x y z
N TYR A 1 18.02 1.95 -1.90
CA TYR A 1 18.19 1.87 -0.44
C TYR A 1 18.62 0.50 0.07
N ILE A 2 17.94 -0.59 -0.28
CA ILE A 2 18.26 -1.95 0.22
C ILE A 2 19.75 -2.38 0.05
N PRO A 3 20.41 -2.16 -1.12
CA PRO A 3 21.81 -2.59 -1.29
C PRO A 3 22.78 -1.84 -0.38
N THR A 4 22.55 -0.54 -0.19
CA THR A 4 23.37 0.34 0.65
C THR A 4 23.21 0.00 2.13
N LEU A 5 21.97 -0.28 2.58
CA LEU A 5 21.68 -0.72 3.93
C LEU A 5 22.30 -2.09 4.24
N ASN A 6 22.30 -3.02 3.30
CA ASN A 6 22.98 -4.31 3.47
C ASN A 6 24.51 -4.15 3.54
N TYR A 7 25.08 -3.24 2.76
CA TYR A 7 26.52 -2.95 2.77
C TYR A 7 26.98 -2.39 4.14
N TYR A 8 26.26 -1.44 4.72
CA TYR A 8 26.59 -0.86 6.02
C TYR A 8 26.14 -1.73 7.22
N GLY A 9 25.05 -2.47 7.06
CA GLY A 9 24.47 -3.32 8.09
C GLY A 9 25.15 -4.67 8.27
N GLY A 10 26.14 -5.02 7.43
CA GLY A 10 26.88 -6.28 7.58
C GLY A 10 26.02 -7.54 7.48
N GLY A 11 24.89 -7.47 6.75
CA GLY A 11 23.93 -8.58 6.64
C GLY A 11 22.93 -8.70 7.80
N LEU A 12 22.78 -7.67 8.64
CA LEU A 12 21.71 -7.62 9.64
C LEU A 12 20.32 -7.69 8.97
N PRO A 13 19.34 -8.37 9.60
CA PRO A 13 17.99 -8.48 9.06
C PRO A 13 17.33 -7.10 9.01
N LEU A 14 16.85 -6.72 7.82
CA LEU A 14 16.12 -5.49 7.59
C LEU A 14 14.66 -5.68 7.98
N VAL A 15 14.26 -5.06 9.09
CA VAL A 15 12.90 -5.18 9.63
C VAL A 15 12.02 -4.04 9.12
N CYS A 16 10.92 -4.39 8.45
CA CYS A 16 9.86 -3.42 8.13
C CYS A 16 8.63 -3.73 8.98
N THR A 17 8.46 -2.97 10.06
CA THR A 17 7.53 -3.31 11.15
C THR A 17 6.12 -2.79 10.95
N MET A 18 5.95 -1.61 10.34
CA MET A 18 4.66 -0.94 10.26
C MET A 18 4.39 -0.37 8.87
N TYR A 19 3.14 -0.44 8.45
CA TYR A 19 2.59 0.28 7.32
C TYR A 19 1.59 1.32 7.84
N ALA A 20 1.98 2.58 7.74
CA ALA A 20 1.22 3.72 8.20
C ALA A 20 1.42 4.90 7.26
N SER A 21 0.41 5.77 7.18
CA SER A 21 0.49 7.07 6.54
C SER A 21 0.03 8.16 7.50
N SER A 22 0.23 9.43 7.15
CA SER A 22 -0.21 10.58 7.94
C SER A 22 -1.71 10.55 8.24
N GLU A 23 -2.50 9.88 7.40
CA GLU A 23 -3.96 9.80 7.56
C GLU A 23 -4.42 8.63 8.45
N CYS A 24 -3.64 7.56 8.58
CA CYS A 24 -4.03 6.37 9.35
C CYS A 24 -2.86 5.37 9.55
N TYR A 25 -2.85 4.68 10.69
CA TYR A 25 -2.05 3.47 10.88
C TYR A 25 -2.81 2.29 10.26
N PHE A 26 -2.29 1.72 9.18
CA PHE A 26 -3.01 0.67 8.45
C PHE A 26 -2.75 -0.71 9.05
N GLY A 27 -1.49 -1.05 9.30
CA GLY A 27 -1.14 -2.42 9.66
C GLY A 27 0.29 -2.66 10.10
N LEU A 28 0.52 -3.90 10.50
CA LEU A 28 1.78 -4.38 11.08
C LEU A 28 2.30 -5.53 10.21
N ASN A 29 3.62 -5.63 10.06
CA ASN A 29 4.21 -6.87 9.56
C ASN A 29 4.30 -7.88 10.70
N LEU A 30 3.54 -8.97 10.60
CA LEU A 30 3.53 -10.04 11.61
C LEU A 30 4.77 -10.95 11.54
N ASN A 31 5.55 -10.87 10.45
CA ASN A 31 6.81 -11.57 10.30
C ASN A 31 7.97 -10.57 10.07
N PRO A 32 8.44 -9.89 11.12
CA PRO A 32 9.41 -8.80 10.99
C PRO A 32 10.79 -9.23 10.48
N LEU A 33 11.13 -10.53 10.58
CA LEU A 33 12.42 -11.07 10.15
C LEU A 33 12.38 -11.66 8.73
N SER A 34 11.26 -11.54 8.00
CA SER A 34 11.17 -12.02 6.63
C SER A 34 12.07 -11.24 5.69
N HIS A 35 12.39 -11.84 4.54
CA HIS A 35 13.15 -11.16 3.50
C HIS A 35 12.39 -9.89 3.06
N PRO A 36 13.05 -8.76 2.80
CA PRO A 36 12.40 -7.51 2.41
C PRO A 36 11.43 -7.62 1.22
N SER A 37 11.67 -8.59 0.34
CA SER A 37 10.82 -8.89 -0.84
C SER A 37 9.53 -9.63 -0.50
N GLU A 38 9.42 -10.24 0.67
CA GLU A 38 8.27 -11.06 1.11
C GLU A 38 7.44 -10.36 2.20
N VAL A 39 7.76 -9.09 2.48
CA VAL A 39 7.06 -8.31 3.51
C VAL A 39 5.58 -8.23 3.17
N SER A 40 4.76 -8.64 4.14
CA SER A 40 3.31 -8.58 4.05
C SER A 40 2.78 -7.88 5.30
N TYR A 41 1.91 -6.90 5.10
CA TYR A 41 1.30 -6.12 6.17
C TYR A 41 -0.10 -6.64 6.43
N THR A 42 -0.41 -6.90 7.71
CA THR A 42 -1.75 -7.28 8.13
C THR A 42 -2.49 -6.02 8.55
N ILE A 43 -3.60 -5.73 7.87
CA ILE A 43 -4.43 -4.56 8.22
C ILE A 43 -5.15 -4.84 9.53
N MET A 44 -5.11 -3.87 10.44
CA MET A 44 -5.74 -3.97 11.75
C MET A 44 -7.13 -3.33 11.66
N PRO A 45 -8.23 -4.12 11.72
CA PRO A 45 -9.59 -3.63 11.47
C PRO A 45 -10.11 -2.65 12.54
N ASN A 46 -9.40 -2.49 13.65
CA ASN A 46 -9.76 -1.52 14.69
C ASN A 46 -9.29 -0.08 14.39
N MET A 47 -8.42 0.13 13.40
CA MET A 47 -7.86 1.44 13.09
C MET A 47 -8.80 2.33 12.26
N GLY A 48 -9.76 1.71 11.57
CA GLY A 48 -10.72 2.38 10.72
C GLY A 48 -11.51 1.36 9.90
N TYR A 49 -12.37 1.87 9.03
CA TYR A 49 -13.06 1.03 8.05
C TYR A 49 -12.29 1.05 6.73
N PHE A 50 -12.03 -0.14 6.19
CA PHE A 50 -11.19 -0.34 5.02
C PHE A 50 -12.00 -0.97 3.89
N GLU A 51 -12.10 -0.24 2.78
CA GLU A 51 -12.72 -0.67 1.54
C GLU A 51 -11.65 -0.80 0.45
N PHE A 52 -11.91 -1.64 -0.55
CA PHE A 52 -10.94 -1.98 -1.58
C PHE A 52 -11.55 -1.85 -2.96
N LEU A 53 -10.89 -1.09 -3.82
CA LEU A 53 -11.31 -0.94 -5.20
C LEU A 53 -10.49 -1.90 -6.07
N PRO A 54 -11.11 -2.83 -6.83
CA PRO A 54 -10.37 -3.70 -7.74
C PRO A 54 -9.48 -2.90 -8.68
N HIS A 55 -8.21 -3.27 -8.77
CA HIS A 55 -7.27 -2.67 -9.71
C HIS A 55 -6.81 -3.74 -10.70
N ASP A 56 -7.25 -3.61 -11.95
CA ASP A 56 -6.80 -4.47 -13.05
C ASP A 56 -5.77 -3.69 -13.90
N PRO A 57 -4.51 -4.12 -13.97
CA PRO A 57 -3.51 -3.46 -14.82
C PRO A 57 -3.81 -3.56 -16.32
N ASP A 58 -4.58 -4.58 -16.75
CA ASP A 58 -4.90 -4.81 -18.16
C ASP A 58 -6.19 -4.08 -18.59
N GLN A 59 -7.01 -3.65 -17.63
CA GLN A 59 -8.23 -2.87 -17.89
C GLN A 59 -8.17 -1.52 -17.17
N PRO A 60 -7.73 -0.43 -17.84
CA PRO A 60 -7.62 0.90 -17.23
C PRO A 60 -8.97 1.61 -17.02
N HIS A 61 -10.06 0.85 -16.83
CA HIS A 61 -11.34 1.44 -16.45
C HIS A 61 -11.23 2.06 -15.06
N GLU A 62 -11.65 3.31 -14.90
CA GLU A 62 -11.82 3.89 -13.58
C GLU A 62 -12.98 3.16 -12.89
N PRO A 63 -12.70 2.38 -11.83
CA PRO A 63 -13.75 1.59 -11.20
C PRO A 63 -14.69 2.55 -10.46
N SER A 64 -16.00 2.30 -10.57
CA SER A 64 -17.00 3.09 -9.87
C SER A 64 -16.89 2.87 -8.36
N HIS A 65 -17.23 3.89 -7.56
CA HIS A 65 -17.40 3.76 -6.10
C HIS A 65 -18.44 2.68 -5.70
N THR A 66 -19.23 2.17 -6.65
CA THR A 66 -20.19 1.08 -6.44
C THR A 66 -19.54 -0.30 -6.36
N GLU A 67 -18.27 -0.44 -6.77
CA GLU A 67 -17.54 -1.72 -6.84
C GLU A 67 -16.57 -1.92 -5.66
N LEU A 68 -16.75 -1.16 -4.58
CA LEU A 68 -15.95 -1.29 -3.37
C LEU A 68 -16.22 -2.66 -2.73
N LEU A 69 -15.13 -3.37 -2.43
CA LEU A 69 -15.14 -4.63 -1.71
C LEU A 69 -14.74 -4.41 -0.25
N ASP A 70 -15.33 -5.19 0.63
CA ASP A 70 -14.92 -5.24 2.02
C ASP A 70 -13.71 -6.17 2.22
N LEU A 71 -13.07 -6.08 3.38
CA LEU A 71 -11.94 -6.94 3.79
C LEU A 71 -12.20 -8.44 3.58
N ALA A 72 -13.47 -8.88 3.68
CA ALA A 72 -13.86 -10.29 3.59
C ALA A 72 -14.00 -10.81 2.15
N ASP A 73 -14.23 -9.93 1.17
CA ASP A 73 -14.50 -10.30 -0.23
C ASP A 73 -13.24 -10.27 -1.11
N LEU A 74 -12.09 -10.08 -0.49
CA LEU A 74 -10.80 -10.00 -1.16
C LEU A 74 -10.32 -11.36 -1.65
N GLN A 75 -9.72 -11.36 -2.84
CA GLN A 75 -9.19 -12.57 -3.48
C GLN A 75 -7.67 -12.57 -3.46
N LEU A 76 -7.10 -13.74 -3.15
CA LEU A 76 -5.66 -13.92 -3.08
C LEU A 76 -5.00 -13.67 -4.45
N GLY A 77 -3.89 -12.93 -4.45
CA GLY A 77 -3.13 -12.59 -5.65
C GLY A 77 -3.69 -11.41 -6.45
N LYS A 78 -4.89 -10.90 -6.15
CA LYS A 78 -5.46 -9.73 -6.82
C LYS A 78 -4.94 -8.42 -6.23
N GLU A 79 -4.90 -7.40 -7.07
CA GLU A 79 -4.50 -6.03 -6.73
C GLU A 79 -5.73 -5.16 -6.48
N TYR A 80 -5.62 -4.31 -5.47
CA TYR A 80 -6.69 -3.42 -5.03
C TYR A 80 -6.12 -2.07 -4.63
N GLU A 81 -6.86 -1.00 -4.91
CA GLU A 81 -6.59 0.32 -4.37
C GLU A 81 -7.24 0.47 -2.99
N LEU A 82 -6.47 0.97 -2.03
CA LEU A 82 -6.93 1.17 -0.66
C LEU A 82 -7.83 2.40 -0.53
N VAL A 83 -9.02 2.20 0.04
CA VAL A 83 -9.98 3.24 0.40
C VAL A 83 -10.21 3.18 1.91
N VAL A 84 -10.08 4.32 2.59
CA VAL A 84 -10.18 4.37 4.05
C VAL A 84 -11.25 5.33 4.53
N THR A 85 -11.92 4.92 5.60
CA THR A 85 -12.79 5.76 6.40
C THR A 85 -12.24 5.80 7.83
N THR A 86 -11.87 6.99 8.30
CA THR A 86 -11.18 7.18 9.58
C THR A 86 -12.03 7.96 10.58
N TYR A 87 -11.76 7.76 11.87
CA TYR A 87 -12.41 8.50 12.96
C TYR A 87 -12.16 10.02 12.90
N ALA A 88 -11.14 10.45 12.16
CA ALA A 88 -10.81 11.86 11.95
C ALA A 88 -11.74 12.55 10.92
N GLY A 89 -12.71 11.83 10.35
CA GLY A 89 -13.71 12.40 9.44
C GLY A 89 -13.37 12.28 7.95
N LEU A 90 -12.40 11.45 7.58
CA LEU A 90 -12.23 11.03 6.21
C LEU A 90 -13.25 9.94 5.90
N TYR A 91 -14.06 10.13 4.86
CA TYR A 91 -15.07 9.18 4.40
C TYR A 91 -14.73 8.73 2.99
N ARG A 92 -14.58 7.41 2.79
CA ARG A 92 -14.26 6.79 1.50
C ARG A 92 -13.10 7.48 0.77
N TYR A 93 -12.06 7.83 1.54
CA TYR A 93 -10.89 8.52 1.02
C TYR A 93 -9.99 7.53 0.27
N ARG A 94 -9.74 7.80 -1.01
CA ARG A 94 -8.84 7.01 -1.85
C ARG A 94 -7.40 7.35 -1.48
N VAL A 95 -6.69 6.41 -0.87
CA VAL A 95 -5.28 6.59 -0.50
C VAL A 95 -4.39 6.67 -1.75
N GLY A 96 -4.79 5.94 -2.80
CA GLY A 96 -4.04 5.77 -4.04
C GLY A 96 -2.96 4.70 -3.96
N ASP A 97 -2.85 3.99 -2.84
CA ASP A 97 -1.93 2.87 -2.65
C ASP A 97 -2.54 1.60 -3.25
N ILE A 98 -1.75 0.90 -4.07
CA ILE A 98 -2.09 -0.38 -4.70
C ILE A 98 -1.48 -1.50 -3.87
N LEU A 99 -2.36 -2.36 -3.37
CA LEU A 99 -2.07 -3.45 -2.47
C LEU A 99 -2.44 -4.77 -3.14
N ARG A 100 -1.55 -5.75 -3.10
CA ARG A 100 -1.83 -7.11 -3.57
C ARG A 100 -2.06 -8.03 -2.38
N VAL A 101 -3.15 -8.78 -2.40
CA VAL A 101 -3.44 -9.76 -1.33
C VAL A 101 -2.41 -10.89 -1.41
N SER A 102 -1.55 -11.01 -0.40
CA SER A 102 -0.51 -12.04 -0.33
C SER A 102 -0.94 -13.27 0.47
N GLY A 103 -1.90 -13.11 1.38
CA GLY A 103 -2.36 -14.18 2.25
C GLY A 103 -3.42 -13.72 3.22
N PHE A 104 -3.77 -14.58 4.16
CA PHE A 104 -4.68 -14.28 5.26
C PHE A 104 -4.08 -14.80 6.56
N HIS A 105 -4.06 -13.95 7.58
CA HIS A 105 -3.73 -14.34 8.94
C HIS A 105 -5.04 -14.50 9.71
N ASN A 106 -5.45 -15.75 9.94
CA ASN A 106 -6.81 -16.08 10.38
C ASN A 106 -7.83 -15.51 9.37
N SER A 107 -8.69 -14.59 9.81
CA SER A 107 -9.65 -13.89 8.96
C SER A 107 -9.15 -12.53 8.45
N ALA A 108 -7.98 -12.07 8.89
CA ALA A 108 -7.44 -10.76 8.51
C ALA A 108 -6.58 -10.88 7.23
N PRO A 109 -6.89 -10.15 6.16
CA PRO A 109 -6.09 -10.18 4.94
C PRO A 109 -4.70 -9.57 5.17
N GLN A 110 -3.71 -10.16 4.50
CA GLN A 110 -2.35 -9.68 4.43
C GLN A 110 -2.07 -9.14 3.04
N PHE A 111 -1.37 -8.00 2.99
CA PHE A 111 -1.12 -7.27 1.77
C PHE A 111 0.35 -7.06 1.53
N HIS A 112 0.75 -7.27 0.29
CA HIS A 112 2.01 -6.81 -0.25
C HIS A 112 1.81 -5.42 -0.88
N PHE A 113 2.62 -4.46 -0.46
CA PHE A 113 2.59 -3.13 -1.06
C PHE A 113 3.21 -3.19 -2.47
N VAL A 114 2.43 -2.83 -3.50
CA VAL A 114 2.92 -2.87 -4.88
C VAL A 114 3.48 -1.52 -5.28
N ARG A 115 2.64 -0.47 -5.22
CA ARG A 115 2.99 0.90 -5.64
C ARG A 115 1.92 1.89 -5.20
N ARG A 116 2.22 3.18 -5.24
CA ARG A 116 1.22 4.25 -5.17
C ARG A 116 0.93 4.76 -6.57
N LYS A 117 -0.35 4.93 -6.94
CA LYS A 117 -0.75 5.59 -8.19
C LYS A 117 -0.10 6.98 -8.25
N ASN A 118 0.33 7.39 -9.44
CA ASN A 118 0.87 8.73 -9.71
C ASN A 118 2.22 9.05 -9.03
N VAL A 119 3.03 8.04 -8.71
CA VAL A 119 4.42 8.25 -8.24
C VAL A 119 5.38 7.71 -9.31
N ALA A 120 5.98 8.63 -10.08
CA ALA A 120 6.97 8.28 -11.11
C ALA A 120 8.39 8.18 -10.54
N LEU A 121 8.69 8.97 -9.50
CA LEU A 121 9.95 8.94 -8.77
C LEU A 121 9.65 9.14 -7.28
N SER A 122 10.22 8.26 -6.45
CA SER A 122 10.28 8.47 -5.00
C SER A 122 11.66 8.11 -4.51
N ILE A 123 12.39 9.12 -4.04
CA ILE A 123 13.75 8.96 -3.52
C ILE A 123 13.72 8.89 -1.99
N ASP A 124 12.85 9.61 -1.27
CA ASP A 124 12.87 9.58 0.21
C ASP A 124 11.47 9.81 0.82
N SER A 125 10.88 10.97 0.60
CA SER A 125 9.46 11.26 0.85
C SER A 125 8.85 12.17 -0.23
N ASP A 126 9.67 12.57 -1.20
CA ASP A 126 9.21 13.33 -2.35
C ASP A 126 8.40 12.42 -3.27
N LYS A 127 7.14 12.81 -3.50
CA LYS A 127 6.21 12.14 -4.41
C LYS A 127 6.10 13.01 -5.64
N THR A 128 6.98 12.81 -6.61
CA THR A 128 6.91 13.56 -7.87
C THR A 128 5.94 12.86 -8.81
N ASP A 129 4.78 13.48 -9.03
CA ASP A 129 3.81 13.07 -10.05
C ASP A 129 4.29 13.43 -11.47
N GLU A 130 3.93 12.64 -12.47
CA GLU A 130 4.35 12.83 -13.87
C GLU A 130 3.90 14.19 -14.43
N ALA A 131 2.77 14.73 -13.98
CA ALA A 131 2.30 16.06 -14.36
C ALA A 131 3.22 17.19 -13.84
N SER A 132 3.92 16.94 -12.73
CA SER A 132 4.89 17.87 -12.15
C SER A 132 6.18 17.89 -12.96
N CYS A 133 6.64 16.72 -13.40
CA CYS A 133 7.83 16.57 -14.24
C CYS A 133 7.67 17.28 -15.60
N ARG A 134 6.49 17.18 -16.23
CA ARG A 134 6.22 17.87 -17.51
C ARG A 134 6.27 19.40 -17.38
N ARG A 135 5.92 19.96 -16.22
CA ARG A 135 6.01 21.42 -15.96
C ARG A 135 7.45 21.90 -15.78
N GLN A 136 8.34 21.06 -15.24
CA GLN A 136 9.75 21.41 -15.05
C GLN A 136 10.57 21.35 -16.35
N SER A 137 10.28 20.44 -17.29
CA SER A 137 11.00 20.39 -18.58
C SER A 137 10.66 21.54 -19.54
N LYS A 138 9.65 22.36 -19.23
CA LYS A 138 9.25 23.54 -20.02
C LYS A 138 9.79 24.87 -19.48
N ARG A 139 10.78 24.84 -18.59
CA ARG A 139 11.54 26.02 -18.16
C ARG A 139 12.94 26.00 -18.74
#